data_AF-A0A1V5LNC9-F1
#
_entry.id   AF-A0A1V5LNC9-F1
#
_cell.length_a   1.000
_cell.length_b   1.000
_cell.length_c   1.000
_cell.angle_alpha   90.00
_cell.angle_beta   90.00
_cell.angle_gamma   90.00
#
_symmetry.space_group_name_H-M   'P 1'
#
loop_
_entity.id
_entity.type
_entity.pdbx_description
1 polymer ?
#
loop_
_entity_poly.entity_id
_entity_poly.type
_entity_poly.pdbx_seq_one_letter_code
_entity_poly.pdbx_strand_id
1 'polypeptide(L)'
;MAKIYQILAILLLAWSALLAQADLFDIGTDQNPPGISWRSLESPHFQIIFPQEIAADAQRIASLLERVYPADCKTLGIQPGPLPLILHSRTTESNGFVTLAPRRSEWFSTPPQVGLTGPVGWYPLLAIHEYRHVVQFQALKQGFNRLLYWSLGEYGWLAGAGISVPAWFFEGDAVVMETALTRGGRGRQPEFLMPIRTMLLSGERYSYYKMNLGSYKNWIANPYEYGFYLNTWLRRQHGAELWPAVLKSTAKLSFIPYRFSWSLKRRTGMGLMKSHAAMLAGLEAYYRTSRPQPGTAPEGNAAVRSNPGGNEMVGGGNAAVRRNQGGNEMVGGGNEAVRRWDRGNDGFWTIYQAPRPAADGSLIVLKIGLADQTAFIRLHPDGREETLLHPNPVDGSPHSLAGETLVWSEKVHDPRWSRQDFRAIKSLDLASGARRTLVARGRHFAPALSPDGANIAAILFEADNRCHLVLLSAQNGSEMRRFENPANDFLMTPTWSPDGREIVCSKLCGSGRALTLISLDDGRMTDLIPPGDWEITTLFHGGRYILFSSNDGAGLVAAPVGRASLRK
;
A
#
# COMPACT_ATOMS: atom_id res chain seq x y z
N MET A 1 -38.30 -40.66 -19.80
CA MET A 1 -37.05 -40.73 -20.60
C MET A 1 -36.88 -39.51 -21.50
N ALA A 2 -37.76 -39.24 -22.48
CA ALA A 2 -37.60 -38.12 -23.42
C ALA A 2 -37.43 -36.72 -22.78
N LYS A 3 -38.18 -36.40 -21.72
CA LYS A 3 -38.05 -35.13 -20.98
C LYS A 3 -36.69 -34.97 -20.26
N ILE A 4 -36.09 -36.08 -19.81
CA ILE A 4 -34.77 -36.05 -19.15
C ILE A 4 -33.68 -35.79 -20.18
N TYR A 5 -33.76 -36.41 -21.37
CA TYR A 5 -32.83 -36.15 -22.46
C TYR A 5 -32.95 -34.72 -23.00
N GLN A 6 -34.16 -34.15 -23.05
CA GLN A 6 -34.36 -32.75 -23.45
C GLN A 6 -33.77 -31.77 -22.43
N ILE A 7 -33.96 -32.02 -21.12
CA ILE A 7 -33.35 -31.19 -20.06
C ILE A 7 -31.83 -31.31 -20.11
N LEU A 8 -31.29 -32.52 -20.26
CA LEU A 8 -29.85 -32.74 -20.40
C LEU A 8 -29.29 -32.06 -21.66
N ALA A 9 -29.99 -32.12 -22.79
CA ALA A 9 -29.58 -31.46 -24.03
C ALA A 9 -29.62 -29.93 -23.91
N ILE A 10 -30.62 -29.36 -23.24
CA ILE A 10 -30.70 -27.91 -22.98
C ILE A 10 -29.58 -27.49 -22.02
N LEU A 11 -29.31 -28.27 -20.97
CA LEU A 11 -28.20 -28.02 -20.07
C LEU A 11 -26.85 -28.14 -20.79
N LEU A 12 -26.69 -29.11 -21.69
CA LEU A 12 -25.48 -29.30 -22.50
C LEU A 12 -25.28 -28.15 -23.50
N LEU A 13 -26.36 -27.67 -24.12
CA LEU A 13 -26.34 -26.54 -25.04
C LEU A 13 -26.06 -25.21 -24.32
N ALA A 14 -26.70 -24.98 -23.18
CA ALA A 14 -26.40 -23.85 -22.30
C ALA A 14 -24.96 -23.90 -21.77
N TRP A 15 -24.45 -25.10 -21.47
CA TRP A 15 -23.07 -25.34 -21.08
C TRP A 15 -22.08 -25.04 -22.21
N SER A 16 -22.38 -25.48 -23.44
CA SER A 16 -21.55 -25.16 -24.62
C SER A 16 -21.57 -23.68 -24.97
N ALA A 17 -22.69 -22.99 -24.77
CA ALA A 17 -22.79 -21.54 -24.98
C ALA A 17 -21.99 -20.75 -23.93
N LEU A 18 -21.94 -21.23 -22.67
CA LEU A 18 -21.08 -20.65 -21.63
C LEU A 18 -19.59 -20.85 -21.94
N LEU A 19 -19.21 -22.01 -22.47
CA LEU A 19 -17.83 -22.29 -22.91
C LEU A 19 -17.42 -21.42 -24.11
N ALA A 20 -18.32 -21.16 -25.05
CA ALA A 20 -18.06 -20.27 -26.18
C ALA A 20 -17.95 -18.78 -25.79
N GLN A 21 -18.49 -18.39 -24.62
CA GLN A 21 -18.29 -17.05 -24.05
C GLN A 21 -17.01 -16.95 -23.18
N ALA A 22 -16.26 -18.03 -22.99
CA ALA A 22 -14.98 -17.96 -22.28
C ALA A 22 -13.94 -17.11 -23.04
N ASP A 23 -14.11 -16.92 -24.35
CA ASP A 23 -13.33 -15.99 -25.19
C ASP A 23 -13.62 -14.49 -24.88
N LEU A 24 -14.64 -14.18 -24.07
CA LEU A 24 -14.97 -12.80 -23.63
C LEU A 24 -14.29 -12.38 -22.33
N PHE A 25 -13.61 -13.30 -21.63
CA PHE A 25 -12.81 -12.93 -20.46
C PHE A 25 -11.45 -12.46 -20.94
N ASP A 26 -11.33 -11.14 -21.12
CA ASP A 26 -10.11 -10.35 -21.40
C ASP A 26 -8.82 -11.18 -21.20
N ILE A 27 -8.41 -11.86 -22.27
CA ILE A 27 -7.06 -12.41 -22.38
C ILE A 27 -6.20 -11.15 -22.51
N GLY A 28 -5.82 -10.61 -21.35
CA GLY A 28 -5.31 -9.26 -21.17
C GLY A 28 -4.67 -8.71 -22.42
N THR A 29 -5.35 -7.76 -23.05
CA THR A 29 -4.84 -7.03 -24.24
C THR A 29 -3.58 -6.21 -23.92
N ASP A 30 -3.07 -6.35 -22.71
CA ASP A 30 -1.91 -5.66 -22.23
C ASP A 30 -0.64 -6.10 -22.93
N GLN A 31 0.03 -5.14 -23.55
CA GLN A 31 1.20 -5.40 -24.36
C GLN A 31 2.43 -4.71 -23.78
N ASN A 32 3.49 -5.50 -23.72
CA ASN A 32 4.83 -4.97 -23.56
C ASN A 32 5.34 -4.40 -24.91
N PRO A 33 6.16 -3.35 -24.89
CA PRO A 33 6.84 -2.89 -26.09
C PRO A 33 7.73 -3.99 -26.71
N PRO A 34 7.93 -3.99 -28.04
CA PRO A 34 8.81 -4.93 -28.70
C PRO A 34 10.27 -4.71 -28.29
N GLY A 35 11.11 -5.72 -28.52
CA GLY A 35 12.54 -5.65 -28.24
C GLY A 35 12.94 -5.97 -26.80
N ILE A 36 12.00 -6.35 -25.93
CA ILE A 36 12.33 -6.93 -24.62
C ILE A 36 12.92 -8.33 -24.82
N SER A 37 14.13 -8.54 -24.31
CA SER A 37 14.76 -9.85 -24.28
C SER A 37 14.30 -10.63 -23.06
N TRP A 38 13.27 -11.46 -23.24
CA TRP A 38 12.75 -12.31 -22.18
C TRP A 38 13.65 -13.52 -21.92
N ARG A 39 13.79 -13.88 -20.65
CA ARG A 39 14.47 -15.08 -20.16
C ARG A 39 13.56 -15.84 -19.21
N SER A 40 13.89 -17.10 -18.96
CA SER A 40 13.26 -17.90 -17.91
C SER A 40 14.31 -18.49 -16.97
N LEU A 41 13.93 -18.67 -15.71
CA LEU A 41 14.68 -19.35 -14.68
C LEU A 41 13.76 -20.39 -14.05
N GLU A 42 14.19 -21.64 -14.02
CA GLU A 42 13.46 -22.75 -13.40
C GLU A 42 13.99 -23.01 -11.99
N SER A 43 13.07 -23.23 -11.07
CA SER A 43 13.32 -23.76 -9.72
C SER A 43 12.36 -24.92 -9.45
N PRO A 44 12.56 -25.72 -8.38
CA PRO A 44 11.70 -26.87 -8.09
C PRO A 44 10.19 -26.58 -8.12
N HIS A 45 9.75 -25.40 -7.67
CA HIS A 45 8.33 -25.04 -7.57
C HIS A 45 7.92 -23.83 -8.43
N PHE A 46 8.85 -23.18 -9.15
CA PHE A 46 8.57 -21.94 -9.86
C PHE A 46 9.28 -21.89 -11.22
N GLN A 47 8.57 -21.33 -12.20
CA GLN A 47 9.15 -20.87 -13.46
C GLN A 47 9.07 -19.35 -13.47
N ILE A 48 10.21 -18.66 -13.39
CA ILE A 48 10.25 -17.20 -13.39
C ILE A 48 10.58 -16.72 -14.80
N ILE A 49 9.68 -15.93 -15.38
CA ILE A 49 9.79 -15.34 -16.71
C ILE A 49 10.04 -13.84 -16.54
N PHE A 50 11.14 -13.32 -17.07
CA PHE A 50 11.59 -11.95 -16.77
C PHE A 50 12.36 -11.31 -17.93
N PRO A 51 12.34 -9.97 -18.04
CA PRO A 51 13.25 -9.22 -18.91
C PRO A 51 14.70 -9.35 -18.48
N GLN A 52 15.63 -9.56 -19.42
CA GLN A 52 17.06 -9.76 -19.18
C GLN A 52 17.69 -8.68 -18.28
N GLU A 53 17.22 -7.44 -18.35
CA GLU A 53 17.70 -6.32 -17.54
C GLU A 53 17.51 -6.51 -16.03
N ILE A 54 16.54 -7.32 -15.60
CA ILE A 54 16.25 -7.58 -14.18
C ILE A 54 16.64 -9.01 -13.74
N ALA A 55 17.62 -9.62 -14.41
CA ALA A 55 18.06 -10.98 -14.12
C ALA A 55 18.52 -11.19 -12.66
N ALA A 56 19.16 -10.18 -12.06
CA ALA A 56 19.60 -10.25 -10.67
C ALA A 56 18.40 -10.32 -9.70
N ASP A 57 17.34 -9.55 -9.98
CA ASP A 57 16.09 -9.60 -9.22
C ASP A 57 15.41 -10.97 -9.35
N ALA A 58 15.34 -11.52 -10.57
CA ALA A 58 14.74 -12.83 -10.82
C ALA A 58 15.43 -13.95 -10.03
N GLN A 59 16.76 -13.96 -9.98
CA GLN A 59 17.53 -14.95 -9.19
C GLN A 59 17.26 -14.82 -7.68
N ARG A 60 17.17 -13.58 -7.18
CA ARG A 60 16.84 -13.30 -5.77
C ARG A 60 15.42 -13.76 -5.44
N ILE A 61 14.46 -13.48 -6.33
CA ILE A 61 13.05 -13.88 -6.17
C ILE A 61 12.91 -15.41 -6.18
N ALA A 62 13.60 -16.14 -7.07
CA ALA A 62 13.61 -17.60 -7.07
C ALA A 62 14.04 -18.17 -5.71
N SER A 63 15.17 -17.67 -5.20
CA SER A 63 15.73 -18.12 -3.93
C SER A 63 14.83 -17.80 -2.74
N LEU A 64 14.16 -16.64 -2.80
CA LEU A 64 13.20 -16.19 -1.79
C LEU A 64 11.93 -17.04 -1.80
N LEU A 65 11.34 -17.30 -2.97
CA LEU A 65 10.14 -18.10 -3.12
C LEU A 65 10.34 -19.53 -2.63
N GLU A 66 11.45 -20.17 -2.99
CA GLU A 66 11.78 -21.53 -2.50
C GLU A 66 11.97 -21.55 -0.98
N ARG A 67 12.49 -20.48 -0.38
CA ARG A 67 12.61 -20.35 1.08
C ARG A 67 11.24 -20.18 1.76
N VAL A 68 10.34 -19.41 1.17
CA VAL A 68 9.01 -19.11 1.72
C VAL A 68 8.05 -20.29 1.54
N TYR A 69 8.17 -21.04 0.44
CA TYR A 69 7.31 -22.16 0.05
C TYR A 69 6.87 -23.06 1.22
N PRO A 70 7.77 -23.69 2.01
CA PRO A 70 7.36 -24.63 3.06
C PRO A 70 6.61 -23.94 4.20
N ALA A 71 7.02 -22.73 4.57
CA ALA A 71 6.41 -21.99 5.68
C ALA A 71 5.00 -21.51 5.31
N ASP A 72 4.82 -21.07 4.06
CA ASP A 72 3.54 -20.55 3.60
C ASP A 72 2.50 -21.65 3.33
N CYS A 73 2.95 -22.82 2.87
CA CYS A 73 2.12 -24.01 2.71
C CYS A 73 1.61 -24.60 4.05
N LYS A 74 2.38 -24.41 5.13
CA LYS A 74 2.23 -25.14 6.39
C LYS A 74 0.82 -25.10 6.99
N THR A 75 0.24 -23.90 7.12
CA THR A 75 -1.04 -23.71 7.86
C THR A 75 -2.29 -24.14 7.08
N LEU A 76 -2.16 -24.42 5.78
CA LEU A 76 -3.24 -25.00 4.97
C LEU A 76 -3.00 -26.48 4.66
N GLY A 77 -1.77 -26.98 4.85
CA GLY A 77 -1.39 -28.35 4.51
C GLY A 77 -1.49 -28.64 3.02
N ILE A 78 -1.29 -27.62 2.18
CA ILE A 78 -1.40 -27.71 0.72
C ILE A 78 -0.06 -27.35 0.11
N GLN A 79 0.41 -28.19 -0.81
CA GLN A 79 1.62 -27.99 -1.59
C GLN A 79 1.22 -27.79 -3.05
N PRO A 80 1.12 -26.54 -3.54
CA PRO A 80 0.85 -26.27 -4.94
C PRO A 80 1.96 -26.81 -5.84
N GLY A 81 1.57 -27.26 -7.04
CA GLY A 81 2.52 -27.59 -8.10
C GLY A 81 3.16 -26.34 -8.73
N PRO A 82 4.10 -26.55 -9.68
CA PRO A 82 4.91 -25.48 -10.27
C PRO A 82 4.07 -24.29 -10.75
N LEU A 83 4.55 -23.06 -10.48
CA LEU A 83 3.85 -21.82 -10.81
C LEU A 83 4.68 -20.96 -11.78
N PRO A 84 4.13 -20.59 -12.94
CA PRO A 84 4.70 -19.53 -13.75
C PRO A 84 4.52 -18.17 -13.05
N LEU A 85 5.63 -17.43 -12.91
CA LEU A 85 5.69 -16.07 -12.40
C LEU A 85 6.27 -15.15 -13.47
N ILE A 86 5.52 -14.14 -13.90
CA ILE A 86 5.98 -13.15 -14.87
C ILE A 86 6.38 -11.86 -14.15
N LEU A 87 7.60 -11.39 -14.37
CA LEU A 87 8.09 -10.12 -13.84
C LEU A 87 8.02 -9.03 -14.90
N HIS A 88 7.51 -7.86 -14.51
CA HIS A 88 7.40 -6.69 -15.37
C HIS A 88 8.28 -5.56 -14.84
N SER A 89 9.14 -4.98 -15.69
CA SER A 89 10.11 -3.94 -15.33
C SER A 89 9.76 -2.54 -15.84
N ARG A 90 8.73 -2.39 -16.69
CA ARG A 90 8.46 -1.15 -17.43
C ARG A 90 7.25 -0.34 -16.96
N THR A 91 6.59 -0.77 -15.90
CA THR A 91 5.55 0.01 -15.23
C THR A 91 6.08 0.68 -13.97
N THR A 92 5.41 1.74 -13.56
CA THR A 92 5.56 2.47 -12.32
C THR A 92 4.45 2.15 -11.33
N GLU A 93 3.61 1.16 -11.63
CA GLU A 93 2.69 0.55 -10.69
C GLU A 93 3.43 -0.39 -9.74
N SER A 94 3.02 -0.34 -8.48
CA SER A 94 3.49 -1.23 -7.43
C SER A 94 2.40 -2.23 -7.12
N ASN A 95 2.45 -3.38 -7.79
CA ASN A 95 1.42 -4.40 -7.65
C ASN A 95 1.95 -5.82 -7.88
N GLY A 96 1.18 -6.80 -7.42
CA GLY A 96 1.34 -8.22 -7.70
C GLY A 96 -0.04 -8.86 -7.70
N PHE A 97 -0.22 -9.92 -8.48
CA PHE A 97 -1.45 -10.69 -8.42
C PHE A 97 -1.25 -12.15 -8.82
N VAL A 98 -2.24 -12.97 -8.47
CA VAL A 98 -2.39 -14.35 -8.95
C VAL A 98 -3.68 -14.46 -9.73
N THR A 99 -3.60 -15.03 -10.93
CA THR A 99 -4.79 -15.41 -11.70
C THR A 99 -4.81 -16.93 -11.89
N LEU A 100 -6.02 -17.48 -11.99
CA LEU A 100 -6.25 -18.91 -12.20
C LEU A 100 -6.46 -19.28 -13.66
N ALA A 101 -6.73 -18.31 -14.55
CA ALA A 101 -7.05 -18.54 -15.95
C ALA A 101 -6.39 -17.48 -16.88
N PRO A 102 -5.27 -17.80 -17.57
CA PRO A 102 -4.44 -18.98 -17.31
C PRO A 102 -3.70 -18.90 -15.97
N ARG A 103 -3.50 -20.02 -15.28
CA ARG A 103 -2.86 -20.04 -13.94
C ARG A 103 -1.43 -19.50 -13.96
N ARG A 104 -1.21 -18.37 -13.31
CA ARG A 104 0.11 -17.74 -13.13
C ARG A 104 0.06 -16.66 -12.05
N SER A 105 1.23 -16.15 -11.67
CA SER A 105 1.36 -14.90 -10.94
C SER A 105 2.09 -13.86 -11.81
N GLU A 106 1.78 -12.58 -11.62
CA GLU A 106 2.47 -11.48 -12.29
C GLU A 106 2.84 -10.41 -11.28
N TRP A 107 4.11 -10.00 -11.26
CA TRP A 107 4.63 -8.99 -10.34
C TRP A 107 5.21 -7.80 -11.09
N PHE A 108 4.92 -6.62 -10.59
CA PHE A 108 5.45 -5.37 -11.10
C PHE A 108 6.61 -4.93 -10.21
N SER A 109 7.76 -4.73 -10.82
CA SER A 109 9.04 -4.64 -10.12
C SER A 109 9.26 -3.31 -9.39
N THR A 110 8.43 -2.30 -9.66
CA THR A 110 8.59 -0.97 -9.08
C THR A 110 7.98 -0.92 -7.68
N PRO A 111 8.78 -0.73 -6.61
CA PRO A 111 8.27 -0.68 -5.26
C PRO A 111 7.55 0.65 -4.95
N PRO A 112 6.60 0.65 -4.01
CA PRO A 112 5.82 1.84 -3.67
C PRO A 112 6.65 2.84 -2.86
N GLN A 113 6.41 4.13 -3.06
CA GLN A 113 7.15 5.21 -2.38
C GLN A 113 6.64 5.54 -0.97
N VAL A 114 5.44 5.11 -0.61
CA VAL A 114 4.78 5.45 0.66
C VAL A 114 3.99 4.26 1.23
N GLY A 115 4.00 4.13 2.56
CA GLY A 115 3.00 3.43 3.39
C GLY A 115 2.77 1.91 3.22
N LEU A 116 3.19 1.26 2.13
CA LEU A 116 2.71 -0.10 1.84
C LEU A 116 3.59 -1.22 2.45
N THR A 117 4.91 -1.05 2.49
CA THR A 117 5.84 -2.15 2.79
C THR A 117 6.41 -2.13 4.20
N GLY A 118 6.32 -1.00 4.91
CA GLY A 118 7.00 -0.78 6.19
C GLY A 118 8.49 -1.15 6.10
N PRO A 119 9.06 -1.90 7.06
CA PRO A 119 10.45 -2.32 7.01
C PRO A 119 10.68 -3.61 6.20
N VAL A 120 9.64 -4.16 5.54
CA VAL A 120 9.76 -5.38 4.72
C VAL A 120 10.09 -5.00 3.29
N GLY A 121 11.03 -5.70 2.65
CA GLY A 121 11.31 -5.51 1.22
C GLY A 121 10.11 -5.82 0.32
N TRP A 122 10.01 -5.13 -0.82
CA TRP A 122 8.91 -5.31 -1.78
C TRP A 122 8.74 -6.77 -2.27
N TYR A 123 9.80 -7.39 -2.76
CA TYR A 123 9.74 -8.78 -3.21
C TYR A 123 9.49 -9.79 -2.06
N PRO A 124 10.13 -9.70 -0.87
CA PRO A 124 9.75 -10.49 0.29
C PRO A 124 8.27 -10.41 0.64
N LEU A 125 7.68 -9.20 0.60
CA LEU A 125 6.26 -9.01 0.85
C LEU A 125 5.39 -9.74 -0.18
N LEU A 126 5.64 -9.50 -1.48
CA LEU A 126 4.92 -10.17 -2.57
C LEU A 126 5.09 -11.70 -2.56
N ALA A 127 6.30 -12.18 -2.28
CA ALA A 127 6.58 -13.61 -2.24
C ALA A 127 5.79 -14.33 -1.15
N ILE A 128 5.45 -13.67 -0.05
CA ILE A 128 4.59 -14.22 0.99
C ILE A 128 3.12 -13.99 0.62
N HIS A 129 2.75 -12.77 0.22
CA HIS A 129 1.36 -12.41 -0.03
C HIS A 129 0.76 -13.12 -1.25
N GLU A 130 1.38 -12.96 -2.41
CA GLU A 130 0.88 -13.53 -3.67
C GLU A 130 0.98 -15.04 -3.65
N TYR A 131 2.07 -15.59 -3.10
CA TYR A 131 2.19 -17.04 -3.01
C TYR A 131 1.11 -17.64 -2.10
N ARG A 132 0.71 -16.92 -1.04
CA ARG A 132 -0.38 -17.36 -0.19
C ARG A 132 -1.69 -17.52 -0.96
N HIS A 133 -1.99 -16.64 -1.91
CA HIS A 133 -3.15 -16.82 -2.80
C HIS A 133 -3.07 -18.11 -3.62
N VAL A 134 -1.89 -18.48 -4.10
CA VAL A 134 -1.69 -19.77 -4.82
C VAL A 134 -2.04 -20.95 -3.92
N VAL A 135 -1.58 -20.94 -2.67
CA VAL A 135 -1.88 -21.98 -1.67
C VAL A 135 -3.39 -22.01 -1.37
N GLN A 136 -4.02 -20.85 -1.17
CA GLN A 136 -5.45 -20.71 -0.90
C GLN A 136 -6.31 -21.24 -2.06
N PHE A 137 -6.00 -20.86 -3.30
CA PHE A 137 -6.73 -21.32 -4.47
C PHE A 137 -6.57 -22.83 -4.69
N GLN A 138 -5.35 -23.35 -4.48
CA GLN A 138 -5.10 -24.79 -4.55
C GLN A 138 -5.90 -25.55 -3.47
N ALA A 139 -6.03 -25.00 -2.25
CA ALA A 139 -6.86 -25.56 -1.19
C ALA A 139 -8.35 -25.67 -1.57
N LEU A 140 -8.80 -24.83 -2.50
CA LEU A 140 -10.17 -24.82 -3.03
C LEU A 140 -10.37 -25.71 -4.25
N LYS A 141 -9.31 -26.27 -4.85
CA LYS A 141 -9.39 -27.15 -6.04
C LYS A 141 -9.79 -28.60 -5.67
N GLN A 142 -10.91 -28.76 -4.98
CA GLN A 142 -11.42 -30.07 -4.52
C GLN A 142 -12.95 -30.11 -4.47
N GLY A 143 -13.53 -31.31 -4.45
CA GLY A 143 -14.99 -31.49 -4.38
C GLY A 143 -15.73 -30.84 -5.56
N PHE A 144 -16.80 -30.09 -5.32
CA PHE A 144 -17.56 -29.44 -6.39
C PHE A 144 -16.70 -28.45 -7.21
N ASN A 145 -15.77 -27.74 -6.59
CA ASN A 145 -14.85 -26.87 -7.33
C ASN A 145 -13.91 -27.65 -8.27
N ARG A 146 -13.56 -28.89 -7.95
CA ARG A 146 -12.81 -29.77 -8.85
C ARG A 146 -13.66 -30.25 -10.02
N LEU A 147 -14.96 -30.47 -9.79
CA LEU A 147 -15.91 -30.73 -10.88
C LEU A 147 -16.00 -29.52 -11.81
N LEU A 148 -16.12 -28.30 -11.28
CA LEU A 148 -16.11 -27.08 -12.10
C LEU A 148 -14.83 -26.97 -12.93
N TYR A 149 -13.67 -27.27 -12.33
CA TYR A 149 -12.40 -27.30 -13.05
C TYR A 149 -12.38 -28.33 -14.19
N TRP A 150 -12.89 -29.55 -13.96
CA TRP A 150 -12.95 -30.56 -15.02
C TRP A 150 -13.88 -30.16 -16.17
N SER A 151 -14.96 -29.43 -15.86
CA SER A 151 -15.99 -29.13 -16.84
C SER A 151 -15.79 -27.80 -17.59
N LEU A 152 -15.13 -26.80 -16.99
CA LEU A 152 -14.86 -25.48 -17.58
C LEU A 152 -13.37 -25.09 -17.55
N GLY A 153 -12.48 -26.04 -17.24
CA GLY A 153 -11.05 -25.77 -17.10
C GLY A 153 -10.75 -24.76 -15.98
N GLU A 154 -9.75 -23.92 -16.24
CA GLU A 154 -9.28 -22.92 -15.29
C GLU A 154 -10.32 -21.83 -14.95
N TYR A 155 -11.22 -21.50 -15.89
CA TYR A 155 -12.33 -20.59 -15.63
C TYR A 155 -13.34 -21.18 -14.64
N GLY A 156 -13.60 -22.50 -14.69
CA GLY A 156 -14.44 -23.18 -13.71
C GLY A 156 -13.83 -23.16 -12.31
N TRP A 157 -12.52 -23.31 -12.21
CA TRP A 157 -11.81 -23.19 -10.95
C TRP A 157 -11.90 -21.77 -10.38
N LEU A 158 -11.69 -20.75 -11.22
CA LEU A 158 -11.85 -19.34 -10.85
C LEU A 158 -13.26 -19.06 -10.31
N ALA A 159 -14.29 -19.45 -11.05
CA ALA A 159 -15.69 -19.28 -10.64
C ALA A 159 -15.96 -19.98 -9.31
N GLY A 160 -15.52 -21.23 -9.17
CA GLY A 160 -15.64 -22.00 -7.93
C GLY A 160 -14.97 -21.32 -6.75
N ALA A 161 -13.77 -20.75 -6.91
CA ALA A 161 -13.09 -20.00 -5.86
C ALA A 161 -13.85 -18.72 -5.48
N GLY A 162 -14.29 -17.93 -6.47
CA GLY A 162 -14.94 -16.64 -6.27
C GLY A 162 -16.28 -16.69 -5.55
N ILE A 163 -17.10 -17.72 -5.80
CA ILE A 163 -18.42 -17.87 -5.12
C ILE A 163 -18.30 -18.50 -3.72
N SER A 164 -17.19 -19.16 -3.42
CA SER A 164 -17.04 -19.99 -2.22
C SER A 164 -16.67 -19.19 -0.98
N VAL A 165 -15.77 -18.22 -1.14
CA VAL A 165 -15.01 -17.65 -0.02
C VAL A 165 -15.00 -16.12 -0.14
N PRO A 166 -15.29 -15.37 0.94
CA PRO A 166 -15.25 -13.90 0.88
C PRO A 166 -13.85 -13.35 0.59
N ALA A 167 -13.78 -12.23 -0.15
CA ALA A 167 -12.50 -11.58 -0.50
C ALA A 167 -11.64 -11.25 0.73
N TRP A 168 -12.23 -10.73 1.81
CA TRP A 168 -11.49 -10.42 3.04
C TRP A 168 -10.77 -11.63 3.63
N PHE A 169 -11.25 -12.86 3.41
CA PHE A 169 -10.57 -14.04 3.90
C PHE A 169 -9.22 -14.20 3.19
N PHE A 170 -9.22 -14.14 1.86
CA PHE A 170 -8.00 -14.31 1.06
C PHE A 170 -6.96 -13.25 1.41
N GLU A 171 -7.34 -11.97 1.29
CA GLU A 171 -6.45 -10.83 1.58
C GLU A 171 -5.98 -10.82 3.03
N GLY A 172 -6.91 -11.00 3.97
CA GLY A 172 -6.61 -10.96 5.38
C GLY A 172 -5.70 -12.10 5.84
N ASP A 173 -5.89 -13.30 5.32
CA ASP A 173 -5.05 -14.45 5.64
C ASP A 173 -3.65 -14.31 5.02
N ALA A 174 -3.53 -13.72 3.83
CA ALA A 174 -2.24 -13.35 3.25
C ALA A 174 -1.49 -12.31 4.11
N VAL A 175 -2.17 -11.28 4.62
CA VAL A 175 -1.58 -10.32 5.57
C VAL A 175 -1.21 -10.98 6.91
N VAL A 176 -1.98 -11.94 7.39
CA VAL A 176 -1.61 -12.74 8.56
C VAL A 176 -0.29 -13.48 8.31
N MET A 177 -0.10 -14.05 7.12
CA MET A 177 1.15 -14.74 6.77
C MET A 177 2.33 -13.78 6.64
N GLU A 178 2.17 -12.60 6.01
CA GLU A 178 3.21 -11.55 6.01
C GLU A 178 3.66 -11.21 7.43
N THR A 179 2.69 -11.03 8.32
CA THR A 179 2.92 -10.67 9.71
C THR A 179 3.57 -11.82 10.47
N ALA A 180 3.16 -13.07 10.24
CA ALA A 180 3.72 -14.22 10.93
C ALA A 180 5.14 -14.57 10.47
N LEU A 181 5.45 -14.40 9.17
CA LEU A 181 6.70 -14.85 8.56
C LEU A 181 7.78 -13.76 8.49
N THR A 182 7.45 -12.51 8.81
CA THR A 182 8.40 -11.39 8.82
C THR A 182 8.35 -10.62 10.13
N ARG A 183 9.38 -9.81 10.39
CA ARG A 183 9.43 -8.90 11.55
C ARG A 183 8.57 -7.65 11.37
N GLY A 184 8.19 -7.31 10.14
CA GLY A 184 7.57 -6.03 9.80
C GLY A 184 6.27 -6.06 9.00
N GLY A 185 5.68 -7.24 8.77
CA GLY A 185 4.47 -7.39 7.94
C GLY A 185 3.33 -6.45 8.37
N ARG A 186 2.43 -6.14 7.44
CA ARG A 186 1.47 -5.02 7.55
C ARG A 186 0.63 -5.03 8.84
N GLY A 187 0.37 -6.19 9.42
CA GLY A 187 -0.30 -6.33 10.72
C GLY A 187 0.43 -5.72 11.93
N ARG A 188 1.66 -5.21 11.76
CA ARG A 188 2.42 -4.44 12.78
C ARG A 188 2.50 -2.95 12.49
N GLN A 189 2.04 -2.49 11.33
CA GLN A 189 2.14 -1.09 10.93
C GLN A 189 1.00 -0.29 11.55
N PRO A 190 1.26 0.82 12.26
CA PRO A 190 0.18 1.62 12.85
C PRO A 190 -0.83 2.11 11.83
N GLU A 191 -0.36 2.57 10.66
CA GLU A 191 -1.21 3.09 9.58
C GLU A 191 -2.22 2.03 9.11
N PHE A 192 -1.76 0.80 8.87
CA PHE A 192 -2.61 -0.34 8.50
C PHE A 192 -3.67 -0.67 9.58
N LEU A 193 -3.34 -0.49 10.86
CA LEU A 193 -4.24 -0.79 11.96
C LEU A 193 -5.21 0.35 12.28
N MET A 194 -4.96 1.57 11.79
CA MET A 194 -5.72 2.78 12.14
C MET A 194 -7.22 2.70 11.78
N PRO A 195 -7.65 2.23 10.59
CA PRO A 195 -9.05 2.35 10.18
C PRO A 195 -10.04 1.70 11.16
N ILE A 196 -9.77 0.47 11.60
CA ILE A 196 -10.64 -0.22 12.58
C ILE A 196 -10.50 0.38 13.98
N ARG A 197 -9.28 0.78 14.38
CA ARG A 197 -9.05 1.40 15.69
C ARG A 197 -9.81 2.71 15.82
N THR A 198 -9.72 3.59 14.82
CA THR A 198 -10.42 4.87 14.77
C THR A 198 -11.93 4.67 14.75
N MET A 199 -12.45 3.77 13.90
CA MET A 199 -13.88 3.44 13.87
C MET A 199 -14.41 3.08 15.28
N LEU A 200 -13.74 2.15 15.98
CA LEU A 200 -14.17 1.70 17.31
C LEU A 200 -14.04 2.78 18.38
N LEU A 201 -12.95 3.56 18.38
CA LEU A 201 -12.71 4.62 19.35
C LEU A 201 -13.63 5.83 19.16
N SER A 202 -14.12 6.05 17.94
CA SER A 202 -15.16 7.04 17.63
C SER A 202 -16.57 6.59 18.01
N GLY A 203 -16.73 5.37 18.54
CA GLY A 203 -18.02 4.79 18.89
C GLY A 203 -18.81 4.25 17.68
N GLU A 204 -18.20 4.20 16.50
CA GLU A 204 -18.84 3.66 15.31
C GLU A 204 -18.76 2.13 15.28
N ARG A 205 -19.87 1.50 14.87
CA ARG A 205 -19.95 0.05 14.67
C ARG A 205 -20.72 -0.26 13.39
N TYR A 206 -20.08 -1.00 12.49
CA TYR A 206 -20.69 -1.42 11.24
C TYR A 206 -21.00 -2.90 11.26
N SER A 207 -22.10 -3.29 10.59
CA SER A 207 -22.48 -4.70 10.48
C SER A 207 -21.47 -5.48 9.64
N TYR A 208 -21.46 -6.81 9.81
CA TYR A 208 -20.66 -7.71 8.97
C TYR A 208 -20.87 -7.44 7.47
N TYR A 209 -22.12 -7.26 7.03
CA TYR A 209 -22.43 -7.04 5.62
C TYR A 209 -21.84 -5.73 5.11
N LYS A 210 -21.90 -4.65 5.91
CA LYS A 210 -21.30 -3.38 5.52
C LYS A 210 -19.78 -3.47 5.44
N MET A 211 -19.13 -4.14 6.39
CA MET A 211 -17.68 -4.39 6.32
C MET A 211 -17.28 -5.28 5.13
N ASN A 212 -18.11 -6.26 4.79
CA ASN A 212 -17.82 -7.21 3.71
C ASN A 212 -18.11 -6.64 2.31
N LEU A 213 -19.15 -5.83 2.15
CA LEU A 213 -19.63 -5.35 0.84
C LEU A 213 -19.17 -3.95 0.47
N GLY A 214 -18.55 -3.19 1.39
CA GLY A 214 -18.19 -1.81 1.11
C GLY A 214 -19.20 -0.80 1.66
N SER A 215 -18.79 0.47 1.66
CA SER A 215 -19.70 1.60 1.80
C SER A 215 -19.19 2.76 0.96
N TYR A 216 -20.07 3.33 0.14
CA TYR A 216 -19.80 4.58 -0.56
C TYR A 216 -19.98 5.81 0.34
N LYS A 217 -20.67 5.64 1.49
CA LYS A 217 -20.94 6.73 2.42
C LYS A 217 -19.89 6.79 3.52
N ASN A 218 -19.56 5.66 4.13
CA ASN A 218 -18.67 5.61 5.28
C ASN A 218 -17.29 5.11 4.85
N TRP A 219 -16.24 5.74 5.38
CA TRP A 219 -14.92 5.15 5.33
C TRP A 219 -14.96 3.85 6.14
N ILE A 220 -14.73 2.72 5.47
CA ILE A 220 -14.65 1.41 6.12
C ILE A 220 -13.29 0.78 5.80
N ALA A 221 -12.82 -0.04 6.73
CA ALA A 221 -11.60 -0.79 6.51
C ALA A 221 -11.70 -1.67 5.27
N ASN A 222 -10.64 -1.71 4.47
CA ASN A 222 -10.60 -2.51 3.25
C ASN A 222 -10.52 -4.03 3.56
N PRO A 223 -10.65 -4.92 2.56
CA PRO A 223 -10.59 -6.36 2.77
C PRO A 223 -9.31 -6.87 3.44
N TYR A 224 -8.17 -6.20 3.23
CA TYR A 224 -6.88 -6.53 3.85
C TYR A 224 -6.94 -6.28 5.36
N GLU A 225 -7.30 -5.05 5.74
CA GLU A 225 -7.36 -4.60 7.13
C GLU A 225 -8.41 -5.39 7.92
N TYR A 226 -9.65 -5.40 7.43
CA TYR A 226 -10.75 -6.11 8.08
C TYR A 226 -10.47 -7.61 8.14
N GLY A 227 -9.97 -8.18 7.04
CA GLY A 227 -9.65 -9.58 6.95
C GLY A 227 -8.53 -9.98 7.90
N PHE A 228 -7.49 -9.16 8.06
CA PHE A 228 -6.39 -9.42 8.98
C PHE A 228 -6.89 -9.55 10.41
N TYR A 229 -7.73 -8.62 10.88
CA TYR A 229 -8.29 -8.67 12.24
C TYR A 229 -9.17 -9.90 12.45
N LEU A 230 -10.06 -10.21 11.50
CA LEU A 230 -11.00 -11.33 11.66
C LEU A 230 -10.27 -12.68 11.60
N ASN A 231 -9.32 -12.84 10.68
CA ASN A 231 -8.49 -14.04 10.61
C ASN A 231 -7.63 -14.20 11.87
N THR A 232 -6.98 -13.13 12.33
CA THR A 232 -6.15 -13.15 13.54
C THR A 232 -6.98 -13.52 14.77
N TRP A 233 -8.15 -12.91 14.94
CA TRP A 233 -9.02 -13.17 16.08
C TRP A 233 -9.50 -14.64 16.10
N LEU A 234 -9.95 -15.16 14.95
CA LEU A 234 -10.39 -16.55 14.83
C LEU A 234 -9.23 -17.55 15.07
N ARG A 235 -8.05 -17.28 14.52
CA ARG A 235 -6.85 -18.10 14.73
C ARG A 235 -6.38 -18.08 16.20
N ARG A 236 -6.48 -16.94 16.90
CA ARG A 236 -6.14 -16.85 18.33
C ARG A 236 -7.06 -17.69 19.21
N GLN A 237 -8.34 -17.83 18.84
CA GLN A 237 -9.31 -18.60 19.62
C GLN A 237 -9.35 -20.09 19.29
N HIS A 238 -9.06 -20.47 18.04
CA HIS A 238 -9.27 -21.83 17.54
C HIS A 238 -8.03 -22.50 16.95
N GLY A 239 -6.88 -21.81 16.97
CA GLY A 239 -5.62 -22.30 16.42
C GLY A 239 -5.46 -22.05 14.92
N ALA A 240 -4.24 -22.25 14.41
CA ALA A 240 -3.90 -22.01 13.02
C ALA A 240 -4.57 -23.00 12.04
N GLU A 241 -4.94 -24.19 12.52
CA GLU A 241 -5.51 -25.31 11.74
C GLU A 241 -7.03 -25.19 11.51
N LEU A 242 -7.65 -24.09 11.92
CA LEU A 242 -9.07 -23.83 11.67
C LEU A 242 -9.42 -23.85 10.17
N TRP A 243 -8.60 -23.17 9.37
CA TRP A 243 -8.92 -22.85 7.97
C TRP A 243 -8.87 -24.03 7.00
N PRO A 244 -7.90 -24.98 7.03
CA PRO A 244 -7.92 -26.13 6.14
C PRO A 244 -9.29 -26.84 6.15
N ALA A 245 -9.83 -27.00 7.36
CA ALA A 245 -11.06 -27.74 7.59
C ALA A 245 -12.32 -26.92 7.21
N VAL A 246 -12.27 -25.59 7.30
CA VAL A 246 -13.31 -24.68 6.79
C VAL A 246 -13.31 -24.69 5.26
N LEU A 247 -12.16 -24.44 4.63
CA LEU A 247 -12.01 -24.38 3.17
C LEU A 247 -12.40 -25.70 2.51
N LYS A 248 -11.98 -26.84 3.06
CA LYS A 248 -12.36 -28.17 2.54
C LYS A 248 -13.86 -28.40 2.53
N SER A 249 -14.56 -27.99 3.58
CA SER A 249 -16.01 -28.13 3.71
C SER A 249 -16.78 -27.15 2.82
N THR A 250 -16.20 -25.97 2.57
CA THR A 250 -16.72 -24.98 1.63
C THR A 250 -16.57 -25.44 0.18
N ALA A 251 -15.36 -25.78 -0.26
CA ALA A 251 -15.06 -26.20 -1.63
C ALA A 251 -15.84 -27.44 -2.08
N LYS A 252 -16.16 -28.35 -1.14
CA LYS A 252 -16.97 -29.53 -1.43
C LYS A 252 -18.38 -29.22 -1.93
N LEU A 253 -18.99 -28.12 -1.48
CA LEU A 253 -20.39 -27.78 -1.72
C LEU A 253 -20.55 -26.27 -1.95
N SER A 254 -19.68 -25.68 -2.77
CA SER A 254 -19.61 -24.23 -2.99
C SER A 254 -20.84 -23.62 -3.66
N PHE A 255 -21.63 -24.44 -4.36
CA PHE A 255 -22.92 -24.03 -4.91
C PHE A 255 -23.99 -23.75 -3.84
N ILE A 256 -23.76 -24.14 -2.58
CA ILE A 256 -24.68 -23.86 -1.46
C ILE A 256 -24.37 -22.46 -0.89
N PRO A 257 -25.33 -21.52 -0.90
CA PRO A 257 -25.13 -20.20 -0.31
C PRO A 257 -24.70 -20.27 1.16
N TYR A 258 -23.86 -19.33 1.59
CA TYR A 258 -23.38 -19.20 2.98
C TYR A 258 -22.62 -20.42 3.54
N ARG A 259 -22.20 -21.35 2.68
CA ARG A 259 -21.49 -22.58 3.09
C ARG A 259 -20.25 -22.30 3.94
N PHE A 260 -19.49 -21.25 3.61
CA PHE A 260 -18.33 -20.81 4.38
C PHE A 260 -18.70 -20.47 5.83
N SER A 261 -19.74 -19.65 6.03
CA SER A 261 -20.23 -19.26 7.36
C SER A 261 -20.76 -20.44 8.16
N TRP A 262 -21.46 -21.37 7.51
CA TRP A 262 -21.95 -22.60 8.16
C TRP A 262 -20.81 -23.51 8.57
N SER A 263 -19.80 -23.66 7.72
CA SER A 263 -18.62 -24.46 8.03
C SER A 263 -17.82 -23.87 9.19
N LEU A 264 -17.70 -22.54 9.25
CA LEU A 264 -17.11 -21.86 10.39
C LEU A 264 -17.92 -22.13 11.66
N LYS A 265 -19.25 -21.91 11.63
CA LYS A 265 -20.14 -22.11 12.79
C LYS A 265 -20.05 -23.52 13.37
N ARG A 266 -19.95 -24.55 12.53
CA ARG A 266 -19.81 -25.95 12.99
C ARG A 266 -18.53 -26.20 13.79
N ARG A 267 -17.49 -25.38 13.59
CA ARG A 267 -16.17 -25.57 14.20
C ARG A 267 -15.92 -24.62 15.37
N THR A 268 -16.50 -23.43 15.32
CA THR A 268 -16.25 -22.37 16.32
C THR A 268 -17.47 -22.12 17.22
N GLY A 269 -18.63 -22.70 16.91
CA GLY A 269 -19.92 -22.32 17.49
C GLY A 269 -20.46 -20.96 17.01
N MET A 270 -19.71 -20.25 16.17
CA MET A 270 -20.02 -18.89 15.71
C MET A 270 -19.96 -18.78 14.18
N GLY A 271 -21.07 -18.36 13.56
CA GLY A 271 -21.03 -17.93 12.16
C GLY A 271 -20.29 -16.61 11.99
N LEU A 272 -20.18 -16.13 10.74
CA LEU A 272 -19.45 -14.90 10.42
C LEU A 272 -19.94 -13.68 11.19
N MET A 273 -21.25 -13.45 11.25
CA MET A 273 -21.84 -12.28 11.91
C MET A 273 -21.54 -12.25 13.42
N LYS A 274 -21.59 -13.41 14.08
CA LYS A 274 -21.28 -13.52 15.52
C LYS A 274 -19.79 -13.38 15.77
N SER A 275 -18.95 -13.96 14.92
CA SER A 275 -17.49 -13.83 14.99
C SER A 275 -17.04 -12.38 14.80
N HIS A 276 -17.62 -11.69 13.82
CA HIS A 276 -17.41 -10.27 13.58
C HIS A 276 -17.80 -9.41 14.81
N ALA A 277 -19.00 -9.61 15.36
CA ALA A 277 -19.45 -8.84 16.51
C ALA A 277 -18.56 -9.06 17.75
N ALA A 278 -18.15 -10.31 17.99
CA ALA A 278 -17.26 -10.66 19.09
C ALA A 278 -15.84 -10.11 18.90
N MET A 279 -15.32 -10.11 17.66
CA MET A 279 -14.05 -9.49 17.31
C MET A 279 -14.06 -7.99 17.59
N LEU A 280 -15.06 -7.25 17.09
CA LEU A 280 -15.16 -5.80 17.33
C LEU A 280 -15.28 -5.47 18.81
N ALA A 281 -16.09 -6.22 19.56
CA ALA A 281 -16.23 -6.03 21.00
C ALA A 281 -14.90 -6.25 21.75
N GLY A 282 -14.15 -7.31 21.40
CA GLY A 282 -12.84 -7.60 21.98
C GLY A 282 -11.80 -6.54 21.65
N LEU A 283 -11.74 -6.08 20.41
CA LEU A 283 -10.82 -5.01 19.99
C LEU A 283 -11.14 -3.68 20.69
N GLU A 284 -12.41 -3.32 20.82
CA GLU A 284 -12.78 -2.08 21.49
C GLU A 284 -12.43 -2.11 22.98
N ALA A 285 -12.69 -3.24 23.66
CA ALA A 285 -12.28 -3.42 25.05
C ALA A 285 -10.74 -3.29 25.19
N TYR A 286 -9.98 -3.90 24.28
CA TYR A 286 -8.53 -3.77 24.25
C TYR A 286 -8.08 -2.32 24.02
N TYR A 287 -8.66 -1.60 23.05
CA TYR A 287 -8.25 -0.23 22.76
C TYR A 287 -8.64 0.78 23.84
N ARG A 288 -9.77 0.58 24.52
CA ARG A 288 -10.19 1.45 25.63
C ARG A 288 -9.33 1.25 26.88
N THR A 289 -8.86 0.02 27.13
CA THR A 289 -8.00 -0.32 28.27
C THR A 289 -6.52 -0.03 28.02
N SER A 290 -6.08 -0.14 26.77
CA SER A 290 -4.68 0.09 26.37
C SER A 290 -4.38 1.54 25.99
N ARG A 291 -5.25 2.50 26.34
CA ARG A 291 -4.95 3.92 26.13
C ARG A 291 -3.76 4.30 27.04
N PRO A 292 -2.66 4.86 26.50
CA PRO A 292 -1.75 5.63 27.32
C PRO A 292 -2.56 6.74 27.97
N GLN A 293 -2.42 6.96 29.28
CA GLN A 293 -2.90 8.20 29.85
C GLN A 293 -2.17 9.35 29.15
N PRO A 294 -2.85 10.45 28.79
CA PRO A 294 -2.15 11.65 28.33
C PRO A 294 -1.13 12.04 29.41
N GLY A 295 0.17 11.86 29.13
CA GLY A 295 1.26 12.24 30.03
C GLY A 295 2.15 11.12 30.60
N THR A 296 1.91 9.83 30.32
CA THR A 296 2.84 8.76 30.76
C THR A 296 3.47 8.04 29.57
N ALA A 297 4.60 8.56 29.10
CA ALA A 297 5.50 7.79 28.26
C ALA A 297 6.07 6.61 29.07
N PRO A 298 6.19 5.39 28.49
CA PRO A 298 6.87 4.28 29.15
C PRO A 298 8.35 4.64 29.35
N GLU A 299 8.89 4.40 30.54
CA GLU A 299 10.33 4.48 30.79
C GLU A 299 11.05 3.37 30.00
N GLY A 300 11.52 3.71 28.80
CA GLY A 300 12.27 2.81 27.94
C GLY A 300 13.17 3.60 26.99
N ASN A 301 14.48 3.54 27.26
CA ASN A 301 15.60 4.22 26.58
C ASN A 301 15.68 5.75 26.75
N ALA A 302 16.45 6.14 27.76
CA ALA A 302 16.94 7.47 28.01
C ALA A 302 17.81 8.01 26.86
N ALA A 303 17.18 8.52 25.79
CA ALA A 303 17.82 9.39 24.81
C ALA A 303 16.89 10.47 24.22
N VAL A 304 15.62 10.54 24.64
CA VAL A 304 14.66 11.55 24.17
C VAL A 304 14.18 12.34 25.37
N ARG A 305 14.88 13.43 25.73
CA ARG A 305 14.40 14.38 26.72
C ARG A 305 13.53 15.43 26.02
N SER A 306 12.24 15.45 26.34
CA SER A 306 11.34 16.57 26.06
C SER A 306 11.74 17.79 26.88
N ASN A 307 11.77 18.98 26.27
CA ASN A 307 11.83 20.25 26.99
C ASN A 307 10.47 20.97 26.88
N PRO A 308 9.90 21.53 27.95
CA PRO A 308 8.63 22.23 27.93
C PRO A 308 8.85 23.70 27.53
N GLY A 309 8.04 24.20 26.60
CA GLY A 309 8.00 25.60 26.22
C GLY A 309 8.31 25.85 24.74
N GLY A 310 7.27 26.07 23.95
CA GLY A 310 7.38 26.50 22.55
C GLY A 310 6.12 26.13 21.77
N ASN A 311 5.45 27.14 21.22
CA ASN A 311 4.17 27.10 20.52
C ASN A 311 3.88 25.81 19.73
N GLU A 312 2.65 25.30 19.87
CA GLU A 312 2.09 24.22 19.06
C GLU A 312 2.17 24.55 17.57
N MET A 313 3.11 23.94 16.86
CA MET A 313 3.02 23.79 15.41
C MET A 313 2.33 22.46 15.12
N VAL A 314 1.18 22.56 14.45
CA VAL A 314 0.32 21.45 14.06
C VAL A 314 1.13 20.51 13.15
N GLY A 315 1.41 19.30 13.64
CA GLY A 315 2.03 18.24 12.86
C GLY A 315 1.11 17.81 11.71
N GLY A 316 1.61 17.87 10.49
CA GLY A 316 0.91 17.50 9.26
C GLY A 316 0.71 15.98 9.16
N GLY A 317 -0.34 15.47 9.79
CA GLY A 317 -0.90 14.15 9.48
C GLY A 317 -2.04 14.27 8.46
N ASN A 318 -2.26 13.23 7.66
CA ASN A 318 -3.43 13.13 6.78
C ASN A 318 -4.69 13.12 7.65
N ALA A 319 -5.58 14.10 7.47
CA ALA A 319 -6.84 14.19 8.20
C ALA A 319 -7.98 13.65 7.33
N ALA A 320 -8.61 12.55 7.75
CA ALA A 320 -9.92 12.14 7.24
C ALA A 320 -11.00 12.84 8.08
N VAL A 321 -11.91 13.58 7.43
CA VAL A 321 -12.93 14.39 8.12
C VAL A 321 -14.33 13.90 7.74
N ARG A 322 -15.17 13.58 8.73
CA ARG A 322 -16.64 13.47 8.56
C ARG A 322 -17.43 13.66 9.87
N ARG A 323 -18.63 14.25 9.73
CA ARG A 323 -19.67 14.51 10.76
C ARG A 323 -20.05 13.30 11.63
N ASN A 324 -20.04 13.49 12.95
CA ASN A 324 -20.68 12.60 13.92
C ASN A 324 -22.18 12.95 14.03
N GLN A 325 -23.09 11.99 13.79
CA GLN A 325 -24.52 12.14 14.11
C GLN A 325 -24.82 11.38 15.40
N GLY A 326 -24.88 12.10 16.51
CA GLY A 326 -25.27 11.56 17.81
C GLY A 326 -24.82 12.51 18.91
N GLY A 327 -25.78 13.23 19.49
CA GLY A 327 -25.54 14.08 20.65
C GLY A 327 -25.09 13.25 21.84
N ASN A 328 -23.89 13.56 22.34
CA ASN A 328 -23.69 13.96 23.73
C ASN A 328 -22.31 14.60 23.85
N GLU A 329 -22.27 15.76 24.47
CA GLU A 329 -21.07 16.52 24.79
C GLU A 329 -20.09 15.67 25.58
N MET A 330 -18.81 15.67 25.17
CA MET A 330 -17.69 15.46 26.08
C MET A 330 -16.55 16.42 25.69
N VAL A 331 -16.16 17.19 26.69
CA VAL A 331 -15.22 18.31 26.71
C VAL A 331 -13.79 17.84 26.46
N GLY A 332 -13.04 18.55 25.59
CA GLY A 332 -11.60 18.31 25.38
C GLY A 332 -11.03 18.82 24.06
N GLY A 333 -10.95 20.15 23.90
CA GLY A 333 -9.85 20.93 23.28
C GLY A 333 -9.24 20.66 21.89
N GLY A 334 -9.54 19.57 21.16
CA GLY A 334 -8.86 19.26 19.89
C GLY A 334 -9.74 19.23 18.63
N ASN A 335 -11.07 19.15 18.80
CA ASN A 335 -12.00 18.85 17.70
C ASN A 335 -12.53 20.07 16.93
N GLU A 336 -12.30 21.30 17.38
CA GLU A 336 -12.84 22.50 16.72
C GLU A 336 -12.08 22.87 15.44
N ALA A 337 -10.76 22.66 15.42
CA ALA A 337 -9.94 22.97 14.24
C ALA A 337 -10.31 22.10 13.03
N VAL A 338 -10.74 20.85 13.24
CA VAL A 338 -11.14 19.93 12.16
C VAL A 338 -12.57 20.22 11.66
N ARG A 339 -13.46 20.71 12.53
CA ARG A 339 -14.84 21.06 12.14
C ARG A 339 -14.93 22.30 11.25
N ARG A 340 -13.95 23.20 11.30
CA ARG A 340 -14.00 24.49 10.59
C ARG A 340 -13.89 24.38 9.06
N TRP A 341 -13.43 23.24 8.55
CA TRP A 341 -13.10 23.06 7.12
C TRP A 341 -14.09 22.17 6.36
N ASP A 342 -15.12 21.62 7.02
CA ASP A 342 -16.12 20.76 6.40
C ASP A 342 -17.36 21.57 6.00
N ARG A 343 -17.40 22.06 4.76
CA ARG A 343 -18.58 22.70 4.15
C ARG A 343 -19.06 21.92 2.92
N GLY A 344 -20.03 21.02 3.13
CA GLY A 344 -21.11 20.81 2.15
C GLY A 344 -20.97 19.69 1.12
N ASN A 345 -20.20 18.63 1.35
CA ASN A 345 -20.28 17.45 0.49
C ASN A 345 -21.34 16.44 1.01
N ASP A 346 -22.35 16.14 0.18
CA ASP A 346 -23.59 15.42 0.49
C ASP A 346 -23.42 13.90 0.72
N GLY A 347 -22.52 13.52 1.63
CA GLY A 347 -22.48 12.19 2.21
C GLY A 347 -21.42 11.23 1.68
N PHE A 348 -20.39 11.74 0.99
CA PHE A 348 -19.17 11.01 0.61
C PHE A 348 -17.99 11.41 1.49
N TRP A 349 -16.94 10.58 1.53
CA TRP A 349 -15.70 10.91 2.25
C TRP A 349 -14.74 11.65 1.32
N THR A 350 -13.99 12.60 1.90
CA THR A 350 -12.93 13.38 1.25
C THR A 350 -11.70 13.40 2.17
N ILE A 351 -10.50 13.30 1.60
CA ILE A 351 -9.21 13.34 2.28
C ILE A 351 -8.36 14.46 1.66
N TYR A 352 -7.71 15.24 2.51
CA TYR A 352 -6.68 16.19 2.14
C TYR A 352 -5.32 15.60 2.52
N GLN A 353 -4.45 15.42 1.52
CA GLN A 353 -3.14 14.80 1.69
C GLN A 353 -2.00 15.81 1.52
N ALA A 354 -0.90 15.55 2.24
CA ALA A 354 0.38 16.25 2.14
C ALA A 354 0.27 17.80 2.19
N PRO A 355 -0.32 18.40 3.24
CA PRO A 355 -0.46 19.85 3.34
C PRO A 355 0.90 20.57 3.29
N ARG A 356 0.98 21.59 2.43
CA ARG A 356 2.14 22.49 2.32
C ARG A 356 1.73 23.93 2.60
N PRO A 357 2.34 24.60 3.59
CA PRO A 357 2.02 25.99 3.89
C PRO A 357 2.49 26.91 2.75
N ALA A 358 1.62 27.82 2.33
CA ALA A 358 1.92 28.91 1.42
C ALA A 358 2.21 30.21 2.20
N ALA A 359 2.83 31.19 1.54
CA ALA A 359 3.26 32.44 2.17
C ALA A 359 2.10 33.30 2.72
N ASP A 360 0.89 33.16 2.14
CA ASP A 360 -0.32 33.87 2.54
C ASP A 360 -1.07 33.20 3.72
N GLY A 361 -0.49 32.16 4.32
CA GLY A 361 -1.11 31.38 5.40
C GLY A 361 -2.12 30.34 4.93
N SER A 362 -2.36 30.20 3.61
CA SER A 362 -3.14 29.10 3.05
C SER A 362 -2.34 27.78 3.02
N LEU A 363 -3.02 26.67 2.76
CA LEU A 363 -2.42 25.36 2.57
C LEU A 363 -2.62 24.87 1.14
N ILE A 364 -1.56 24.37 0.52
CA ILE A 364 -1.64 23.63 -0.74
C ILE A 364 -1.74 22.14 -0.41
N VAL A 365 -2.87 21.53 -0.78
CA VAL A 365 -3.19 20.13 -0.45
C VAL A 365 -3.63 19.38 -1.69
N LEU A 366 -3.44 18.06 -1.67
CA LEU A 366 -4.04 17.16 -2.64
C LEU A 366 -5.40 16.67 -2.09
N LYS A 367 -6.49 17.05 -2.74
CA LYS A 367 -7.85 16.61 -2.41
C LYS A 367 -8.16 15.32 -3.16
N ILE A 368 -8.60 14.30 -2.44
CA ILE A 368 -9.05 13.02 -2.99
C ILE A 368 -10.38 12.67 -2.33
N GLY A 369 -11.38 12.27 -3.10
CA GLY A 369 -12.65 11.84 -2.55
C GLY A 369 -13.41 10.98 -3.54
N LEU A 370 -14.40 10.24 -3.07
CA LEU A 370 -15.23 9.42 -3.96
C LEU A 370 -16.11 10.28 -4.88
N ALA A 371 -16.51 11.46 -4.41
CA ALA A 371 -17.28 12.44 -5.16
C ALA A 371 -16.41 13.55 -5.77
N ASP A 372 -15.11 13.57 -5.47
CA ASP A 372 -14.19 14.62 -5.87
C ASP A 372 -13.18 14.05 -6.88
N GLN A 373 -13.07 14.66 -8.06
CA GLN A 373 -11.93 14.39 -8.93
C GLN A 373 -10.65 14.84 -8.20
N THR A 374 -9.62 14.00 -8.20
CA THR A 374 -8.32 14.35 -7.59
C THR A 374 -7.85 15.71 -8.08
N ALA A 375 -7.49 16.58 -7.14
CA ALA A 375 -7.12 17.96 -7.44
C ALA A 375 -6.07 18.49 -6.45
N PHE A 376 -5.13 19.28 -6.95
CA PHE A 376 -4.42 20.21 -6.07
C PHE A 376 -5.32 21.41 -5.83
N ILE A 377 -5.49 21.76 -4.56
CA ILE A 377 -6.29 22.90 -4.15
C ILE A 377 -5.47 23.81 -3.21
N ARG A 378 -5.79 25.10 -3.24
CA ARG A 378 -5.43 26.06 -2.21
C ARG A 378 -6.58 26.12 -1.21
N LEU A 379 -6.28 25.83 0.04
CA LEU A 379 -7.22 25.81 1.14
C LEU A 379 -6.94 27.01 2.04
N HIS A 380 -7.83 28.00 1.98
CA HIS A 380 -7.67 29.27 2.69
C HIS A 380 -8.03 29.15 4.18
N PRO A 381 -7.48 30.00 5.08
CA PRO A 381 -7.78 29.95 6.51
C PRO A 381 -9.26 30.09 6.89
N ASP A 382 -10.09 30.67 6.00
CA ASP A 382 -11.54 30.79 6.14
C ASP A 382 -12.31 29.52 5.70
N GLY A 383 -11.58 28.48 5.29
CA GLY A 383 -12.11 27.22 4.79
C GLY A 383 -12.55 27.27 3.33
N ARG A 384 -12.29 28.36 2.58
CA ARG A 384 -12.56 28.40 1.14
C ARG A 384 -11.56 27.50 0.39
N GLU A 385 -12.07 26.70 -0.52
CA GLU A 385 -11.27 25.91 -1.46
C GLU A 385 -11.15 26.63 -2.81
N GLU A 386 -9.95 26.62 -3.36
CA GLU A 386 -9.67 27.06 -4.73
C GLU A 386 -8.94 25.95 -5.47
N THR A 387 -9.54 25.44 -6.54
CA THR A 387 -8.91 24.39 -7.36
C THR A 387 -7.80 24.98 -8.22
N LEU A 388 -6.57 24.49 -8.03
CA LEU A 388 -5.40 24.90 -8.80
C LEU A 388 -5.28 24.10 -10.10
N LEU A 389 -5.38 22.76 -9.99
CA LEU A 389 -5.35 21.85 -11.14
C LEU A 389 -5.85 20.44 -10.79
N HIS A 390 -6.22 19.69 -11.81
CA HIS A 390 -6.45 18.24 -11.75
C HIS A 390 -5.25 17.51 -12.36
N PRO A 391 -4.46 16.76 -11.58
CA PRO A 391 -3.29 16.04 -12.10
C PRO A 391 -3.71 14.71 -12.73
N ASN A 392 -2.79 14.10 -13.49
CA ASN A 392 -2.89 12.67 -13.77
C ASN A 392 -2.73 11.86 -12.45
N PRO A 393 -3.03 10.54 -12.44
CA PRO A 393 -2.92 9.75 -11.21
C PRO A 393 -1.57 9.90 -10.51
N VAL A 394 -1.60 10.27 -9.24
CA VAL A 394 -0.43 10.39 -8.36
C VAL A 394 -0.35 9.16 -7.44
N ASP A 395 0.84 8.77 -7.03
CA ASP A 395 1.10 7.56 -6.22
C ASP A 395 1.04 7.80 -4.70
N GLY A 396 0.51 8.95 -4.28
CA GLY A 396 0.49 9.36 -2.88
C GLY A 396 1.85 9.81 -2.34
N SER A 397 2.91 9.83 -3.16
CA SER A 397 4.16 10.48 -2.76
C SER A 397 3.92 11.98 -2.51
N PRO A 398 4.57 12.58 -1.49
CA PRO A 398 4.31 13.97 -1.15
C PRO A 398 4.69 14.90 -2.31
N HIS A 399 3.80 15.81 -2.70
CA HIS A 399 4.18 16.98 -3.50
C HIS A 399 5.07 17.92 -2.68
N SER A 400 5.82 18.77 -3.37
CA SER A 400 6.75 19.71 -2.77
C SER A 400 6.47 21.13 -3.26
N LEU A 401 6.65 22.09 -2.35
CA LEU A 401 6.39 23.50 -2.57
C LEU A 401 7.58 24.29 -2.02
N ALA A 402 8.15 25.18 -2.83
CA ALA A 402 9.09 26.21 -2.38
C ALA A 402 8.74 27.53 -3.08
N GLY A 403 8.55 28.60 -2.30
CA GLY A 403 7.95 29.84 -2.79
C GLY A 403 6.61 29.57 -3.46
N GLU A 404 6.43 30.09 -4.68
CA GLU A 404 5.23 29.90 -5.50
C GLU A 404 5.36 28.73 -6.50
N THR A 405 6.37 27.86 -6.36
CA THR A 405 6.56 26.71 -7.27
C THR A 405 6.15 25.40 -6.61
N LEU A 406 5.09 24.79 -7.14
CA LEU A 406 4.64 23.45 -6.78
C LEU A 406 5.25 22.43 -7.75
N VAL A 407 5.81 21.33 -7.22
CA VAL A 407 6.29 20.19 -8.01
C VAL A 407 5.68 18.88 -7.53
N TRP A 408 5.36 18.00 -8.47
CA TRP A 408 4.80 16.67 -8.19
C TRP A 408 5.22 15.65 -9.24
N SER A 409 5.01 14.37 -8.91
CA SER A 409 5.15 13.26 -9.86
C SER A 409 3.77 12.71 -10.18
N GLU A 410 3.51 12.46 -11.47
CA GLU A 410 2.25 11.88 -11.93
C GLU A 410 2.50 10.78 -12.97
N LYS A 411 1.57 9.81 -13.02
CA LYS A 411 1.61 8.70 -13.96
C LYS A 411 1.28 9.16 -15.37
N VAL A 412 2.13 8.81 -16.32
CA VAL A 412 1.92 9.04 -17.75
C VAL A 412 2.03 7.71 -18.48
N HIS A 413 0.98 7.33 -19.21
CA HIS A 413 0.95 6.05 -19.92
C HIS A 413 1.73 6.17 -21.23
N ASP A 414 2.38 5.10 -21.66
CA ASP A 414 2.85 5.04 -23.04
C ASP A 414 1.62 5.01 -23.97
N PRO A 415 1.60 5.80 -25.07
CA PRO A 415 0.42 5.91 -25.93
C PRO A 415 0.06 4.59 -26.64
N ARG A 416 0.97 3.60 -26.68
CA ARG A 416 0.76 2.34 -27.39
C ARG A 416 0.83 1.12 -26.47
N TRP A 417 1.74 1.11 -25.50
CA TRP A 417 2.07 -0.10 -24.74
C TRP A 417 1.55 -0.02 -23.31
N SER A 418 0.49 -0.76 -22.97
CA SER A 418 -0.14 -0.66 -21.65
C SER A 418 0.74 -1.20 -20.50
N ARG A 419 1.71 -2.08 -20.77
CA ARG A 419 2.72 -2.53 -19.79
C ARG A 419 3.90 -1.58 -19.68
N GLN A 420 3.80 -0.40 -20.27
CA GLN A 420 4.79 0.66 -20.15
C GLN A 420 4.13 1.97 -19.72
N ASP A 421 4.63 2.53 -18.64
CA ASP A 421 4.24 3.85 -18.17
C ASP A 421 5.43 4.54 -17.50
N PHE A 422 5.23 5.81 -17.18
CA PHE A 422 6.25 6.71 -16.68
C PHE A 422 5.73 7.48 -15.48
N ARG A 423 6.65 7.97 -14.67
CA ARG A 423 6.40 8.95 -13.61
C ARG A 423 7.11 10.24 -14.00
N ALA A 424 6.30 11.13 -14.57
CA ALA A 424 6.75 12.42 -15.07
C ALA A 424 6.84 13.42 -13.91
N ILE A 425 7.84 14.29 -13.94
CA ILE A 425 7.91 15.43 -13.01
C ILE A 425 7.26 16.64 -13.68
N LYS A 426 6.29 17.22 -12.99
CA LYS A 426 5.57 18.42 -13.41
C LYS A 426 5.84 19.56 -12.44
N SER A 427 5.64 20.79 -12.92
CA SER A 427 5.62 21.98 -12.08
C SER A 427 4.44 22.89 -12.40
N LEU A 428 4.00 23.63 -11.38
CA LEU A 428 3.03 24.70 -11.47
C LEU A 428 3.62 25.92 -10.76
N ASP A 429 3.68 27.03 -11.47
CA ASP A 429 3.87 28.35 -10.87
C ASP A 429 2.51 28.86 -10.38
N LEU A 430 2.38 29.06 -9.07
CA LEU A 430 1.13 29.41 -8.40
C LEU A 430 0.71 30.87 -8.67
N ALA A 431 1.65 31.75 -9.04
CA ALA A 431 1.37 33.16 -9.30
C ALA A 431 0.80 33.38 -10.72
N SER A 432 1.40 32.74 -11.72
CA SER A 432 1.02 32.86 -13.13
C SER A 432 0.06 31.76 -13.61
N GLY A 433 -0.08 30.67 -12.85
CA GLY A 433 -0.80 29.47 -13.27
C GLY A 433 -0.07 28.64 -14.32
N ALA A 434 1.18 29.00 -14.67
CA ALA A 434 1.93 28.33 -15.73
C ALA A 434 2.32 26.90 -15.33
N ARG A 435 1.91 25.94 -16.16
CA ARG A 435 2.21 24.51 -15.97
C ARG A 435 3.32 24.06 -16.91
N ARG A 436 4.24 23.24 -16.41
CA ARG A 436 5.33 22.67 -17.22
C ARG A 436 5.50 21.19 -16.96
N THR A 437 5.92 20.47 -18.00
CA THR A 437 6.48 19.13 -17.87
C THR A 437 7.99 19.25 -17.86
N LEU A 438 8.60 19.04 -16.69
CA LEU A 438 10.06 19.13 -16.54
C LEU A 438 10.72 17.85 -17.05
N VAL A 439 10.14 16.69 -16.68
CA VAL A 439 10.59 15.39 -17.13
C VAL A 439 9.40 14.59 -17.63
N ALA A 440 9.37 14.26 -18.92
CA ALA A 440 8.22 13.60 -19.55
C ALA A 440 8.24 12.06 -19.44
N ARG A 441 9.43 11.46 -19.35
CA ARG A 441 9.63 10.00 -19.34
C ARG A 441 10.60 9.59 -18.24
N GLY A 442 10.58 8.31 -17.89
CA GLY A 442 11.37 7.75 -16.80
C GLY A 442 10.51 7.44 -15.58
N ARG A 443 11.12 6.82 -14.57
CA ARG A 443 10.44 6.41 -13.34
C ARG A 443 10.92 7.29 -12.18
N HIS A 444 10.55 8.58 -12.24
CA HIS A 444 10.95 9.60 -11.27
C HIS A 444 9.86 9.82 -10.22
N PHE A 445 10.21 9.61 -8.97
CA PHE A 445 9.30 9.54 -7.84
C PHE A 445 9.63 10.59 -6.79
N ALA A 446 8.62 10.93 -5.98
CA ALA A 446 8.75 11.77 -4.77
C ALA A 446 9.64 13.02 -4.95
N PRO A 447 9.34 13.92 -5.91
CA PRO A 447 10.16 15.10 -6.15
C PRO A 447 10.09 16.07 -4.96
N ALA A 448 11.25 16.54 -4.52
CA ALA A 448 11.41 17.53 -3.47
C ALA A 448 12.17 18.74 -4.01
N LEU A 449 11.53 19.91 -3.97
CA LEU A 449 12.11 21.18 -4.40
C LEU A 449 13.07 21.70 -3.32
N SER A 450 14.22 22.23 -3.72
CA SER A 450 15.18 22.86 -2.81
C SER A 450 14.61 24.14 -2.21
N PRO A 451 15.09 24.59 -1.04
CA PRO A 451 14.57 25.80 -0.38
C PRO A 451 14.64 27.06 -1.23
N ASP A 452 15.65 27.16 -2.11
CA ASP A 452 15.85 28.26 -3.06
C ASP A 452 15.02 28.12 -4.36
N GLY A 453 14.32 26.99 -4.55
CA GLY A 453 13.51 26.71 -5.74
C GLY A 453 14.32 26.35 -6.99
N ALA A 454 15.64 26.24 -6.92
CA ALA A 454 16.49 26.06 -8.11
C ALA A 454 16.62 24.59 -8.54
N ASN A 455 16.52 23.65 -7.60
CA ASN A 455 16.85 22.24 -7.80
C ASN A 455 15.71 21.33 -7.32
N ILE A 456 15.58 20.16 -7.95
CA ILE A 456 14.64 19.12 -7.55
C ILE A 456 15.43 17.86 -7.23
N ALA A 457 15.31 17.36 -6.01
CA ALA A 457 15.73 16.01 -5.65
C ALA A 457 14.61 15.03 -5.99
N ALA A 458 14.91 13.91 -6.64
CA ALA A 458 13.93 12.88 -6.97
C ALA A 458 14.52 11.47 -6.84
N ILE A 459 13.65 10.48 -6.63
CA ILE A 459 14.02 9.08 -6.64
C ILE A 459 13.84 8.53 -8.05
N LEU A 460 14.89 8.03 -8.67
CA LEU A 460 14.88 7.44 -10.00
C LEU A 460 15.03 5.92 -9.93
N PHE A 461 14.17 5.20 -10.64
CA PHE A 461 14.39 3.80 -10.98
C PHE A 461 14.81 3.62 -12.44
N GLU A 462 16.04 3.15 -12.65
CA GLU A 462 16.55 2.72 -13.96
C GLU A 462 15.91 1.43 -14.44
N ALA A 463 15.97 1.10 -15.74
CA ALA A 463 15.29 -0.07 -16.32
C ALA A 463 15.63 -1.42 -15.65
N ASP A 464 16.82 -1.56 -15.08
CA ASP A 464 17.30 -2.72 -14.31
C ASP A 464 16.88 -2.69 -12.82
N ASN A 465 15.99 -1.76 -12.45
CA ASN A 465 15.52 -1.46 -11.10
C ASN A 465 16.60 -0.92 -10.15
N ARG A 466 17.70 -0.38 -10.64
CA ARG A 466 18.61 0.40 -9.78
C ARG A 466 17.95 1.69 -9.32
N CYS A 467 18.00 1.92 -8.02
CA CYS A 467 17.42 3.06 -7.32
C CYS A 467 18.49 4.13 -7.08
N HIS A 468 18.21 5.36 -7.49
CA HIS A 468 19.12 6.49 -7.32
C HIS A 468 18.37 7.71 -6.77
N LEU A 469 19.07 8.49 -5.94
CA LEU A 469 18.73 9.89 -5.77
C LEU A 469 19.35 10.68 -6.94
N VAL A 470 18.57 11.53 -7.58
CA VAL A 470 19.03 12.45 -8.65
C VAL A 470 18.69 13.90 -8.31
N LEU A 471 19.55 14.83 -8.72
CA LEU A 471 19.28 16.26 -8.74
C LEU A 471 18.95 16.69 -10.16
N LEU A 472 17.83 17.38 -10.31
CA LEU A 472 17.34 17.93 -11.56
C LEU A 472 17.26 19.46 -11.45
N SER A 473 17.52 20.17 -12.56
CA SER A 473 17.25 21.60 -12.64
C SER A 473 15.74 21.85 -12.56
N ALA A 474 15.30 22.75 -11.69
CA ALA A 474 13.89 23.15 -11.63
C ALA A 474 13.47 23.99 -12.86
N GLN A 475 14.43 24.59 -13.59
CA GLN A 475 14.12 25.41 -14.75
C GLN A 475 13.74 24.56 -15.98
N ASN A 476 14.44 23.45 -16.22
CA ASN A 476 14.31 22.67 -17.45
C ASN A 476 14.24 21.14 -17.26
N GLY A 477 14.35 20.63 -16.02
CA GLY A 477 14.28 19.20 -15.70
C GLY A 477 15.52 18.37 -16.05
N SER A 478 16.61 18.99 -16.50
CA SER A 478 17.85 18.26 -16.82
C SER A 478 18.49 17.67 -15.56
N GLU A 479 19.00 16.44 -15.67
CA GLU A 479 19.74 15.78 -14.60
C GLU A 479 21.13 16.40 -14.45
N MET A 480 21.38 17.01 -13.29
CA MET A 480 22.63 17.69 -12.96
C MET A 480 23.59 16.77 -12.20
N ARG A 481 23.05 15.87 -11.37
CA ARG A 481 23.82 14.96 -10.55
C ARG A 481 23.03 13.70 -10.22
N ARG A 482 23.75 12.59 -10.12
CA ARG A 482 23.28 11.32 -9.58
C ARG A 482 24.14 10.91 -8.39
N PHE A 483 23.51 10.42 -7.32
CA PHE A 483 24.23 9.91 -6.16
C PHE A 483 24.47 8.41 -6.30
N GLU A 484 25.64 7.97 -5.84
CA GLU A 484 25.99 6.56 -5.81
C GLU A 484 25.13 5.80 -4.79
N ASN A 485 24.68 4.60 -5.17
CA ASN A 485 23.92 3.70 -4.31
C ASN A 485 24.35 2.24 -4.60
N PRO A 486 25.59 1.86 -4.23
CA PRO A 486 26.17 0.58 -4.64
C PRO A 486 25.44 -0.64 -4.05
N ALA A 487 24.82 -0.49 -2.88
CA ALA A 487 24.01 -1.53 -2.26
C ALA A 487 22.62 -1.69 -2.91
N ASN A 488 22.25 -0.75 -3.79
CA ASN A 488 20.91 -0.61 -4.34
C ASN A 488 19.82 -0.57 -3.25
N ASP A 489 20.11 0.16 -2.16
CA ASP A 489 19.13 0.39 -1.09
C ASP A 489 17.97 1.19 -1.65
N PHE A 490 16.74 0.89 -1.22
CA PHE A 490 15.58 1.60 -1.72
C PHE A 490 15.41 2.94 -1.00
N LEU A 491 15.73 4.03 -1.69
CA LEU A 491 15.57 5.40 -1.20
C LEU A 491 14.14 5.90 -1.46
N MET A 492 13.57 6.61 -0.48
CA MET A 492 12.17 7.05 -0.49
C MET A 492 12.05 8.45 0.11
N THR A 493 11.07 9.21 -0.40
CA THR A 493 10.58 10.49 0.15
C THR A 493 11.70 11.46 0.58
N PRO A 494 12.55 11.95 -0.35
CA PRO A 494 13.59 12.91 -0.03
C PRO A 494 13.01 14.21 0.55
N THR A 495 13.73 14.84 1.47
CA THR A 495 13.44 16.20 1.98
C THR A 495 14.74 16.97 2.17
N TRP A 496 14.74 18.25 1.82
CA TRP A 496 15.92 19.11 1.88
C TRP A 496 16.13 19.67 3.28
N SER A 497 17.39 19.83 3.67
CA SER A 497 17.74 20.71 4.78
C SER A 497 17.39 22.16 4.43
N PRO A 498 17.03 23.01 5.42
CA PRO A 498 16.69 24.42 5.15
C PRO A 498 17.80 25.24 4.52
N ASP A 499 19.07 24.87 4.73
CA ASP A 499 20.23 25.52 4.11
C ASP A 499 20.54 24.99 2.71
N GLY A 500 19.80 23.98 2.23
CA GLY A 500 19.95 23.40 0.90
C GLY A 500 21.24 22.60 0.70
N ARG A 501 21.94 22.19 1.76
CA ARG A 501 23.24 21.47 1.68
C ARG A 501 23.12 19.95 1.86
N GLU A 502 21.99 19.48 2.36
CA GLU A 502 21.78 18.08 2.69
C GLU A 502 20.38 17.62 2.28
N ILE A 503 20.24 16.32 2.03
CA ILE A 503 18.96 15.67 1.74
C ILE A 503 18.79 14.51 2.70
N VAL A 504 17.62 14.44 3.33
CA VAL A 504 17.22 13.31 4.18
C VAL A 504 16.25 12.42 3.42
N CYS A 505 16.48 11.10 3.48
CA CYS A 505 15.62 10.09 2.87
C CYS A 505 15.24 9.02 3.89
N SER A 506 14.07 8.42 3.69
CA SER A 506 13.77 7.10 4.23
C SER A 506 14.47 6.08 3.35
N LYS A 507 15.11 5.09 3.95
CA LYS A 507 15.89 4.07 3.24
C LYS A 507 15.44 2.68 3.66
N LEU A 508 15.15 1.81 2.71
CA LEU A 508 14.86 0.40 2.97
C LEU A 508 15.99 -0.47 2.44
N CYS A 509 16.59 -1.25 3.33
CA CYS A 509 17.67 -2.19 3.02
C CYS A 509 17.30 -3.59 3.51
N GLY A 510 18.15 -4.59 3.26
CA GLY A 510 17.90 -5.99 3.64
C GLY A 510 17.69 -6.21 5.15
N SER A 511 18.16 -5.30 6.01
CA SER A 511 18.02 -5.36 7.46
C SER A 511 16.90 -4.48 8.03
N GLY A 512 16.13 -3.79 7.19
CA GLY A 512 14.99 -2.99 7.62
C GLY A 512 15.03 -1.54 7.13
N ARG A 513 14.22 -0.68 7.76
CA ARG A 513 14.08 0.74 7.46
C ARG A 513 15.09 1.58 8.24
N ALA A 514 15.66 2.59 7.59
CA ALA A 514 16.62 3.53 8.14
C ALA A 514 16.26 4.97 7.75
N LEU A 515 16.76 5.94 8.52
CA LEU A 515 16.74 7.35 8.15
C LEU A 515 18.15 7.73 7.72
N THR A 516 18.33 8.15 6.49
CA THR A 516 19.65 8.44 5.92
C THR A 516 19.77 9.89 5.49
N LEU A 517 20.93 10.48 5.75
CA LEU A 517 21.31 11.83 5.35
C LEU A 517 22.34 11.75 4.23
N ILE A 518 22.14 12.54 3.19
CA ILE A 518 22.97 12.58 1.98
C ILE A 518 23.55 13.99 1.88
N SER A 519 24.88 14.10 1.95
CA SER A 519 25.56 15.39 1.79
C SER A 519 25.67 15.76 0.32
N LEU A 520 25.38 17.01 -0.02
CA LEU A 520 25.57 17.53 -1.36
C LEU A 520 27.02 17.92 -1.66
N ASP A 521 27.90 18.02 -0.66
CA ASP A 521 29.29 18.39 -0.89
C ASP A 521 30.07 17.19 -1.47
N ASP A 522 30.00 16.04 -0.81
CA ASP A 522 30.76 14.84 -1.17
C ASP A 522 29.89 13.66 -1.66
N GLY A 523 28.56 13.75 -1.55
CA GLY A 523 27.64 12.67 -1.91
C GLY A 523 27.53 11.56 -0.87
N ARG A 524 28.16 11.70 0.30
CA ARG A 524 28.22 10.68 1.34
C ARG A 524 26.86 10.46 1.98
N MET A 525 26.44 9.20 2.06
CA MET A 525 25.23 8.77 2.78
C MET A 525 25.59 8.34 4.21
N THR A 526 24.85 8.85 5.19
CA THR A 526 25.03 8.52 6.62
C THR A 526 23.70 8.17 7.24
N ASP A 527 23.59 7.00 7.85
CA ASP A 527 22.38 6.61 8.56
C ASP A 527 22.33 7.33 9.91
N LEU A 528 21.33 8.21 10.07
CA LEU A 528 21.02 8.90 11.32
C LEU A 528 20.24 7.98 12.27
N ILE A 529 19.37 7.15 11.68
CA ILE A 529 18.72 6.03 12.36
C ILE A 529 19.18 4.77 11.63
N PRO A 530 19.85 3.83 12.32
CA PRO A 530 20.31 2.61 11.69
C PRO A 530 19.12 1.73 11.26
N PRO A 531 19.32 0.81 10.31
CA PRO A 531 18.28 -0.11 9.88
C PRO A 531 17.62 -0.88 11.02
N GLY A 532 16.29 -0.94 11.02
CA GLY A 532 15.52 -1.76 11.95
C GLY A 532 14.07 -1.96 11.53
N ASP A 533 13.27 -2.53 12.42
CA ASP A 533 11.86 -2.88 12.16
C ASP A 533 10.89 -1.68 12.31
N TRP A 534 11.39 -0.45 12.15
CA TRP A 534 10.63 0.78 12.32
C TRP A 534 9.92 1.20 11.03
N GLU A 535 8.75 1.82 11.14
CA GLU A 535 8.21 2.68 10.08
C GLU A 535 8.93 4.03 10.11
N ILE A 536 9.21 4.60 8.93
CA ILE A 536 9.75 5.95 8.80
C ILE A 536 9.06 6.60 7.60
N THR A 537 8.09 7.47 7.89
CA THR A 537 7.26 8.18 6.91
C THR A 537 7.14 9.67 7.27
N THR A 538 6.57 10.46 6.36
CA THR A 538 6.25 11.89 6.60
C THR A 538 7.46 12.70 7.10
N LEU A 539 8.57 12.63 6.36
CA LEU A 539 9.81 13.31 6.71
C LEU A 539 9.70 14.83 6.57
N PHE A 540 10.21 15.56 7.56
CA PHE A 540 10.38 17.00 7.52
C PHE A 540 11.68 17.44 8.22
N HIS A 541 12.51 18.22 7.53
CA HIS A 541 13.76 18.74 8.07
C HIS A 541 13.59 20.17 8.61
N GLY A 542 13.52 20.32 9.92
CA GLY A 542 13.37 21.62 10.62
C GLY A 542 14.69 22.30 10.99
N GLY A 543 15.75 22.11 10.21
CA GLY A 543 17.09 22.60 10.51
C GLY A 543 17.79 21.84 11.65
N ARG A 544 17.49 22.15 12.91
CA ARG A 544 18.14 21.49 14.06
C ARG A 544 17.66 20.04 14.25
N TYR A 545 16.42 19.76 13.85
CA TYR A 545 15.79 18.46 14.04
C TYR A 545 15.11 17.98 12.76
N ILE A 546 15.00 16.67 12.65
CA ILE A 546 14.22 15.97 11.63
C ILE A 546 13.02 15.33 12.33
N LEU A 547 11.83 15.64 11.83
CA LEU A 547 10.55 15.10 12.26
C LEU A 547 10.11 14.00 11.30
N PHE A 548 9.54 12.94 11.85
CA PHE A 548 9.02 11.80 11.07
C PHE A 548 7.93 11.06 11.84
N SER A 549 7.14 10.25 11.13
CA SER A 549 6.21 9.30 11.74
C SER A 549 6.82 7.90 11.78
N SER A 550 6.56 7.17 12.87
CA SER A 550 7.08 5.83 13.15
C SER A 550 6.05 4.95 13.87
N ASN A 551 6.42 3.69 14.11
CA ASN A 551 5.59 2.69 14.78
C ASN A 551 5.06 3.15 16.14
N ASP A 552 5.87 3.92 16.87
CA ASP A 552 5.56 4.40 18.23
C ASP A 552 4.95 5.81 18.26
N GLY A 553 4.62 6.38 17.09
CA GLY A 553 4.08 7.73 16.94
C GLY A 553 5.05 8.70 16.26
N ALA A 554 5.09 9.96 16.72
CA ALA A 554 5.98 10.97 16.16
C ALA A 554 7.43 10.74 16.64
N GLY A 555 8.37 10.67 15.70
CA GLY A 555 9.80 10.59 15.94
C GLY A 555 10.51 11.92 15.75
N LEU A 556 11.59 12.12 16.51
CA LEU A 556 12.45 13.30 16.47
C LEU A 556 13.92 12.85 16.54
N VAL A 557 14.74 13.29 15.59
CA VAL A 557 16.19 13.07 15.61
C VAL A 557 16.91 14.40 15.38
N ALA A 558 18.03 14.61 16.06
CA ALA A 558 18.88 15.78 15.83
C ALA A 558 19.57 15.66 14.47
N ALA A 559 19.48 16.71 13.65
CA ALA A 559 20.30 16.80 12.46
C ALA A 559 21.76 17.05 12.89
N PRO A 560 22.76 16.53 12.17
CA PRO A 560 24.15 16.90 12.41
C PRO A 560 24.26 18.43 12.29
N VAL A 561 24.57 19.11 13.39
CA VAL A 561 24.84 20.55 13.33
C VAL A 561 26.08 20.70 12.47
N GLY A 562 25.95 21.41 11.35
CA GLY A 562 27.05 21.64 10.41
C GLY A 562 28.31 21.97 11.20
N ARG A 563 29.40 21.23 10.94
CA ARG A 563 30.72 21.62 11.40
C ARG A 563 31.02 22.95 10.72
N ALA A 564 30.62 24.05 11.34
CA ALA A 564 31.23 25.33 11.10
C ALA A 564 32.71 25.08 11.32
N SER A 565 33.49 25.23 10.25
CA SER A 565 34.93 25.25 10.33
C SER A 565 35.31 26.31 11.37
N LEU A 566 35.67 25.88 12.57
CA LEU A 566 36.46 26.68 13.49
C LEU A 566 37.85 26.80 12.85
N ARG A 567 37.96 27.70 11.86
CA ARG A 567 39.24 28.27 11.48
C ARG A 567 39.68 29.10 12.69
N LYS A 568 40.71 28.61 13.37
CA LYS A 568 41.52 29.42 14.29
C LYS A 568 42.30 30.46 13.52
#